data_AF-A0A0M8QQF3-F1
#
_entry.id   AF-A0A0M8QQF3-F1
#
_cell.length_a   1.000
_cell.length_b   1.000
_cell.length_c   1.000
_cell.angle_alpha   90.00
_cell.angle_beta   90.00
_cell.angle_gamma   90.00
#
_symmetry.space_group_name_H-M   'P 1'
#
loop_
_entity.id
_entity.type
_entity.pdbx_description
1 polymer ?
#
loop_
_entity_poly.entity_id
_entity_poly.type
_entity_poly.pdbx_seq_one_letter_code
_entity_poly.pdbx_strand_id
1 'polypeptide(L)' 'MRKTPRDTALRILVELTEPETDPLGFPTTALVPRPDRRRLRVGDHRVIHTVDNGESVVWVVHVGHRSTVYGA' A
#
# COMPACT_ATOMS: atom_id res chain seq x y z
N MET A 1 -0.99 -14.68 6.42
CA MET A 1 -1.56 -13.93 5.27
C MET A 1 -2.66 -14.78 4.65
N ARG A 2 -3.91 -14.30 4.59
CA ARG A 2 -4.90 -14.96 3.71
C ARG A 2 -4.52 -14.64 2.26
N LYS A 3 -4.73 -15.58 1.33
CA LYS A 3 -4.53 -15.34 -0.09
C LYS A 3 -5.41 -14.15 -0.53
N THR A 4 -4.79 -13.05 -0.90
CA THR A 4 -5.46 -11.94 -1.59
C THR A 4 -5.99 -12.47 -2.93
N PRO A 5 -7.26 -12.20 -3.31
CA PRO A 5 -7.77 -12.59 -4.62
C PRO A 5 -6.87 -12.05 -5.74
N ARG A 6 -6.66 -12.85 -6.80
CA ARG A 6 -5.71 -12.52 -7.88
C ARG A 6 -5.99 -11.15 -8.50
N ASP A 7 -7.26 -10.85 -8.76
CA ASP A 7 -7.65 -9.56 -9.35
C ASP A 7 -7.32 -8.37 -8.44
N THR A 8 -7.44 -8.56 -7.13
CA THR A 8 -7.02 -7.54 -6.16
C THR A 8 -5.50 -7.38 -6.16
N ALA A 9 -4.74 -8.48 -6.22
CA ALA A 9 -3.28 -8.41 -6.29
C ALA A 9 -2.79 -7.69 -7.56
N LEU A 10 -3.43 -7.96 -8.70
CA LEU A 10 -3.12 -7.28 -9.96
C LEU A 10 -3.48 -5.80 -9.91
N ARG A 11 -4.63 -5.43 -9.33
CA ARG A 11 -4.97 -4.01 -9.13
C ARG A 11 -3.97 -3.30 -8.23
N ILE A 12 -3.55 -3.94 -7.14
CA ILE A 12 -2.53 -3.38 -6.26
C ILE A 12 -1.22 -3.19 -7.01
N LEU A 13 -0.82 -4.15 -7.86
CA LEU A 13 0.39 -4.02 -8.66
C LEU A 13 0.31 -2.80 -9.59
N VAL A 14 -0.77 -2.66 -10.37
CA VAL A 14 -0.96 -1.52 -11.28
C VAL A 14 -0.91 -0.19 -10.53
N GLU A 15 -1.67 -0.10 -9.44
CA GLU A 15 -1.76 1.07 -8.56
C GLU A 15 -0.50 1.30 -7.72
N LEU A 16 0.54 0.46 -7.82
CA LEU A 16 1.85 0.68 -7.20
C LEU A 16 2.95 0.92 -8.26
N THR A 17 2.66 0.71 -9.54
CA THR A 17 3.61 0.90 -10.63
C THR A 17 3.31 2.13 -11.49
N GLU A 18 2.11 2.72 -11.38
CA GLU A 18 1.66 3.84 -12.23
C GLU A 18 2.54 5.12 -12.12
N PRO A 19 2.93 5.59 -10.94
CA PRO A 19 4.02 6.52 -10.66
C PRO A 19 5.35 5.82 -10.88
N GLU A 20 5.72 5.69 -12.14
CA GLU A 20 7.02 5.19 -12.57
C GLU A 20 8.19 6.03 -12.02
N THR A 21 7.92 7.27 -11.57
CA THR A 21 8.94 8.27 -11.20
C THR A 21 8.79 8.86 -9.80
N ASP A 22 7.62 8.74 -9.16
CA ASP A 22 7.38 9.29 -7.82
C ASP A 22 6.66 8.25 -6.94
N PRO A 23 7.35 7.59 -6.00
CA PRO A 23 6.73 6.63 -5.09
C PRO A 23 5.63 7.23 -4.18
N LEU A 24 5.49 8.56 -4.14
CA LEU A 24 4.40 9.28 -3.48
C LEU A 24 3.32 9.82 -4.45
N GLY A 25 3.45 9.54 -5.74
CA GLY A 25 2.56 10.02 -6.81
C GLY A 25 1.13 9.49 -6.73
N PHE A 26 0.85 8.54 -5.84
CA PHE A 26 -0.48 8.02 -5.55
C PHE A 26 -1.10 8.72 -4.33
N PRO A 27 -2.44 8.87 -4.29
CA PRO A 27 -3.15 9.47 -3.16
C PRO A 27 -3.08 8.58 -1.92
N THR A 28 -2.02 8.74 -1.14
CA THR A 28 -1.74 7.95 0.06
C THR A 28 -1.78 8.82 1.30
N THR A 29 -2.18 8.25 2.43
CA THR A 29 -2.27 8.96 3.71
C THR A 29 -1.24 8.39 4.69
N ALA A 30 -0.45 9.25 5.33
CA ALA A 30 0.43 8.84 6.41
C ALA A 30 -0.38 8.28 7.60
N LEU A 31 0.09 7.20 8.21
CA LEU A 31 -0.53 6.64 9.39
C LEU A 31 -0.09 7.43 10.63
N VAL A 32 -1.03 7.76 11.50
CA VAL A 32 -0.72 8.21 12.87
C VAL A 32 -0.72 6.96 13.74
N PRO A 33 0.33 6.63 14.52
CA PRO A 33 1.50 7.44 14.92
C PRO A 33 2.81 7.16 14.13
N ARG A 34 2.76 6.44 13.00
CA ARG A 34 3.94 6.00 12.23
C ARG A 34 3.98 6.69 10.86
N PRO A 35 4.50 7.94 10.77
CA PRO A 35 4.43 8.75 9.55
C PRO A 35 5.31 8.22 8.40
N ASP A 36 6.28 7.37 8.71
CA ASP A 36 7.06 6.56 7.77
C ASP A 36 6.19 5.56 6.99
N ARG A 37 5.02 5.19 7.55
CA ARG A 37 4.06 4.30 6.92
C ARG A 37 2.91 5.07 6.30
N ARG A 38 2.59 4.71 5.07
CA ARG A 38 1.49 5.28 4.30
C ARG A 38 0.47 4.21 3.94
N ARG A 39 -0.79 4.62 3.87
CA ARG A 39 -1.93 3.79 3.50
C ARG A 39 -2.45 4.20 2.14
N LEU A 40 -2.47 3.24 1.22
CA LEU A 40 -3.18 3.30 -0.06
C LEU A 40 -4.49 2.52 0.04
N ARG A 41 -5.55 3.00 -0.61
CA ARG A 41 -6.83 2.29 -0.70
C ARG A 41 -7.02 1.76 -2.11
N VAL A 42 -7.15 0.44 -2.24
CA VAL A 42 -7.41 -0.24 -3.52
C VAL A 42 -8.73 -0.99 -3.39
N GLY A 43 -9.83 -0.33 -3.78
CA GLY A 43 -11.18 -0.84 -3.56
C GLY A 43 -11.49 -1.04 -2.07
N ASP A 44 -11.80 -2.29 -1.69
CA ASP A 44 -12.03 -2.71 -0.30
C ASP A 44 -10.75 -3.19 0.43
N HIS A 45 -9.61 -3.17 -0.25
CA HIS A 45 -8.32 -3.47 0.34
C HIS A 45 -7.56 -2.20 0.72
N ARG A 46 -6.75 -2.34 1.76
CA ARG A 46 -5.80 -1.32 2.19
C ARG A 46 -4.40 -1.91 2.08
N VAL A 47 -3.50 -1.13 1.49
CA VAL A 47 -2.09 -1.44 1.36
C VAL A 47 -1.33 -0.49 2.27
N ILE A 48 -0.58 -1.03 3.22
CA ILE A 48 0.35 -0.25 4.04
C ILE A 48 1.73 -0.40 3.42
N HIS A 49 2.36 0.71 3.12
CA HIS A 49 3.71 0.72 2.59
C HIS A 49 4.60 1.77 3.25
N THR A 50 5.91 1.63 3.09
CA THR A 50 6.91 2.64 3.42
C THR A 50 7.64 3.05 2.13
N VAL A 51 8.13 4.28 2.09
CA VAL A 51 8.95 4.80 0.99
C VAL A 51 10.34 5.08 1.55
N ASP A 52 11.36 4.50 0.94
CA ASP A 52 12.74 4.93 1.18
C ASP A 52 13.09 6.02 0.16
N ASN A 53 13.25 7.25 0.64
CA ASN A 53 13.57 8.42 -0.19
C ASN A 53 15.01 8.40 -0.75
N GLY A 54 15.85 7.44 -0.32
CA GLY A 54 17.20 7.24 -0.88
C GLY A 54 17.23 6.37 -2.14
N GLU A 55 16.25 5.49 -2.34
CA GLU A 55 16.24 4.50 -3.42
C GLU A 55 14.89 4.37 -4.17
N SER A 56 13.88 5.19 -3.83
CA SER A 56 12.52 5.12 -4.41
C SER A 56 11.89 3.72 -4.32
N VAL A 57 12.12 3.02 -3.21
CA VAL A 57 11.60 1.66 -3.00
C VAL A 57 10.31 1.70 -2.17
N VAL A 58 9.26 1.06 -2.67
CA VAL A 58 7.98 0.88 -1.97
C VAL A 58 7.91 -0.51 -1.36
N TRP A 59 7.90 -0.59 -0.02
CA TRP A 59 7.76 -1.86 0.69
C TRP A 59 6.32 -2.09 1.11
N VAL A 60 5.65 -3.10 0.55
CA VAL A 60 4.30 -3.49 0.99
C VAL A 60 4.39 -4.29 2.29
N VAL A 61 4.08 -3.63 3.40
CA VAL A 61 4.14 -4.21 4.75
C VAL A 61 2.90 -5.05 5.06
N HIS A 62 1.73 -4.62 4.56
CA HIS A 62 0.49 -5.33 4.80
C HIS A 62 -0.55 -5.06 3.71
N VAL A 63 -1.22 -6.12 3.26
CA VAL A 63 -2.40 -6.05 2.40
C VAL A 63 -3.54 -6.75 3.13
N GLY A 64 -4.62 -6.03 3.37
CA GLY A 64 -5.77 -6.57 4.09
C GLY A 64 -7.08 -5.95 3.63
N HIS A 65 -8.16 -6.73 3.73
CA HIS A 65 -9.51 -6.21 3.56
C HIS A 65 -9.81 -5.16 4.65
N ARG A 66 -10.68 -4.20 4.37
CA ARG A 66 -10.99 -3.08 5.28
C ARG A 66 -11.39 -3.51 6.71
N SER A 67 -11.92 -4.72 6.86
CA SER A 67 -12.35 -5.31 8.13
C SER A 67 -11.23 -5.99 8.93
N THR A 68 -10.06 -6.25 8.34
CA THR A 68 -8.98 -7.03 9.00
C THR A 68 -7.64 -6.31 9.07
N VAL A 69 -7.45 -5.21 8.33
CA VAL A 69 -6.14 -4.54 8.19
C VAL A 69 -5.56 -3.92 9.48
N TYR A 70 -6.37 -3.77 10.54
CA TYR A 70 -5.95 -3.19 11.82
C TYR A 70 -5.90 -4.19 12.97
N GLY A 71 -6.11 -5.49 12.69
CA GLY A 71 -6.31 -6.52 13.71
C GLY A 71 -5.11 -7.40 14.04
N ALA A 72 -3.87 -6.96 13.79
CA ALA A 72 -2.65 -7.71 14.11
C ALA A 72 -1.65 -6.86 14.87
#